data_AF-A0A0L7R185-F1
#
_entry.id   AF-A0A0L7R185-F1
#
_cell.length_a   1.000
_cell.length_b   1.000
_cell.length_c   1.000
_cell.angle_alpha   90.00
_cell.angle_beta   90.00
_cell.angle_gamma   90.00
#
_symmetry.space_group_name_H-M   'P 1'
#
loop_
_entity.id
_entity.type
_entity.pdbx_description
1 polymer ?
#
loop_
_entity_poly.entity_id
_entity_poly.type
_entity_poly.pdbx_seq_one_letter_code
_entity_poly.pdbx_strand_id
1 'polypeptide(L)'
;MLEVVQLQILTNRNDLTITNYFSHQKFGGIPVTGEIDEATKTLMTLPRCGLADKPDPRYIRVRHKRYTIHGQQWSHWNLTWR
;
A
#
# COMPACT_ATOMS: atom_id res chain seq x y z
N MET A 1 -25.37 -22.87 -12.00
CA MET A 1 -23.88 -22.99 -11.95
C MET A 1 -23.22 -21.64 -12.25
N LEU A 2 -23.50 -20.57 -11.48
CA LEU A 2 -22.74 -19.32 -11.52
C LEU A 2 -22.90 -18.56 -10.19
N GLU A 3 -22.62 -19.18 -9.04
CA GLU A 3 -22.67 -18.49 -7.73
C GLU A 3 -21.67 -19.00 -6.67
N VAL A 4 -20.54 -19.62 -7.07
CA VAL A 4 -19.61 -20.20 -6.06
C VAL A 4 -18.13 -19.81 -6.25
N VAL A 5 -17.79 -18.90 -7.17
CA VAL A 5 -16.37 -18.55 -7.42
C VAL A 5 -15.99 -17.15 -6.91
N GLN A 6 -16.80 -16.53 -6.03
CA GLN A 6 -16.51 -15.19 -5.51
C GLN A 6 -16.42 -15.08 -3.98
N LEU A 7 -16.40 -16.21 -3.26
CA LEU A 7 -16.32 -16.21 -1.79
C LEU A 7 -15.02 -16.81 -1.21
N GLN A 8 -14.06 -17.24 -2.03
CA GLN A 8 -12.80 -17.78 -1.51
C GLN A 8 -11.74 -16.73 -1.11
N ILE A 9 -12.02 -15.44 -1.20
CA ILE A 9 -11.06 -14.39 -0.77
C ILE A 9 -11.20 -14.04 0.73
N LEU A 10 -12.22 -14.54 1.45
CA LEU A 10 -12.55 -14.01 2.78
C LEU A 10 -12.47 -14.97 3.98
N THR A 11 -11.75 -16.10 3.92
CA THR A 11 -11.55 -16.93 5.13
C THR A 11 -10.21 -17.68 5.17
N ASN A 12 -9.09 -16.97 5.25
CA ASN A 12 -7.89 -17.52 5.87
C ASN A 12 -7.39 -16.57 6.97
N ARG A 13 -7.79 -16.86 8.21
CA ARG A 13 -7.61 -16.02 9.40
C ARG A 13 -6.19 -16.12 9.99
N ASN A 14 -5.16 -16.31 9.17
CA ASN A 14 -3.78 -16.55 9.63
C ASN A 14 -2.72 -15.82 8.80
N ASP A 15 -2.97 -14.56 8.42
CA ASP A 15 -1.85 -13.69 8.04
C ASP A 15 -2.01 -12.29 8.62
N LEU A 16 -1.47 -12.12 9.83
CA LEU A 16 -1.37 -10.83 10.51
C LEU A 16 -0.48 -9.82 9.74
N THR A 17 0.11 -10.21 8.60
CA THR A 17 0.98 -9.34 7.79
C THR A 17 0.28 -8.68 6.58
N ILE A 18 -0.90 -9.12 6.15
CA ILE A 18 -1.43 -8.73 4.81
C ILE A 18 -2.55 -7.68 4.79
N THR A 19 -3.24 -7.33 5.89
CA THR A 19 -4.49 -6.55 5.76
C THR A 19 -4.64 -5.37 6.73
N ASN A 20 -3.79 -4.34 6.62
CA ASN A 20 -4.05 -3.05 7.29
C ASN A 20 -4.93 -2.13 6.41
N TYR A 21 -6.22 -2.48 6.29
CA TYR A 21 -7.21 -1.67 5.57
C TYR A 21 -7.37 -0.29 6.19
N PHE A 22 -7.28 -0.16 7.51
CA PHE A 22 -7.34 1.12 8.22
C PHE A 22 -6.36 2.14 7.65
N SER A 23 -5.11 1.72 7.43
CA SER A 23 -4.10 2.61 6.87
C SER A 23 -4.37 2.97 5.42
N HIS A 24 -4.81 2.00 4.63
CA HIS A 24 -5.14 2.21 3.23
C HIS A 24 -6.31 3.18 3.05
N GLN A 25 -7.37 3.02 3.84
CA GLN A 25 -8.54 3.90 3.87
C GLN A 25 -8.17 5.31 4.30
N LYS A 26 -7.32 5.44 5.32
CA LYS A 26 -6.79 6.73 5.77
C LYS A 26 -5.97 7.44 4.68
N PHE A 27 -5.11 6.72 3.96
CA PHE A 27 -4.36 7.29 2.83
C PHE A 27 -5.27 7.64 1.65
N GLY A 28 -6.29 6.83 1.40
CA GLY A 28 -7.28 7.06 0.36
C GLY A 28 -8.31 8.14 0.66
N GLY A 29 -8.34 8.68 1.89
CA GLY A 29 -9.30 9.70 2.31
C GLY A 29 -10.75 9.20 2.41
N ILE A 30 -10.97 7.89 2.45
CA ILE A 30 -12.29 7.26 2.60
C ILE A 30 -12.55 6.97 4.09
N PRO A 31 -13.83 6.83 4.51
CA PRO A 31 -14.16 6.50 5.89
C PRO A 31 -13.43 5.24 6.35
N VAL A 32 -12.82 5.32 7.53
CA VAL A 32 -11.99 4.25 8.07
C VAL A 32 -12.88 3.25 8.79
N THR A 33 -13.30 2.22 8.08
CA THR A 33 -14.15 1.12 8.58
C THR A 33 -13.34 -0.11 9.00
N GLY A 34 -12.16 -0.30 8.40
CA GLY A 34 -11.35 -1.51 8.58
C GLY A 34 -11.83 -2.71 7.76
N GLU A 35 -12.88 -2.56 6.97
CA GLU A 35 -13.46 -3.60 6.10
C GLU A 35 -13.35 -3.22 4.62
N ILE A 36 -13.45 -4.21 3.73
CA ILE A 36 -13.44 -3.95 2.28
C ILE A 36 -14.85 -3.55 1.82
N ASP A 37 -15.19 -2.27 1.99
CA ASP A 37 -16.40 -1.64 1.45
C ASP A 37 -16.29 -1.33 -0.05
N GLU A 38 -17.38 -0.92 -0.68
CA GLU A 38 -17.39 -0.57 -2.11
C GLU A 38 -16.44 0.60 -2.44
N ALA A 39 -16.33 1.57 -1.52
CA ALA A 39 -15.37 2.67 -1.61
C ALA A 39 -13.92 2.15 -1.59
N THR A 40 -13.58 1.20 -0.72
CA THR A 40 -12.25 0.57 -0.68
C THR A 40 -11.99 -0.25 -1.94
N LYS A 41 -12.99 -0.98 -2.47
CA LYS A 41 -12.84 -1.75 -3.72
C LYS A 41 -12.56 -0.85 -4.91
N THR A 42 -13.33 0.22 -5.06
CA THR A 42 -13.10 1.21 -6.12
C THR A 42 -11.73 1.88 -5.96
N LEU A 43 -11.31 2.15 -4.72
CA LEU A 43 -9.98 2.69 -4.43
C LEU A 43 -8.84 1.73 -4.85
N MET A 44 -9.01 0.43 -4.59
CA MET A 44 -8.03 -0.61 -4.92
C MET A 44 -7.92 -0.90 -6.42
N THR A 45 -8.97 -0.66 -7.21
CA THR A 45 -8.96 -0.93 -8.66
C THR A 45 -8.38 0.20 -9.50
N LEU A 46 -8.21 1.40 -8.93
CA LEU A 46 -7.59 2.52 -9.64
C LEU A 46 -6.13 2.21 -9.99
N PRO A 47 -5.65 2.63 -11.17
CA PRO A 47 -4.25 2.50 -11.54
C PRO A 47 -3.39 3.28 -10.55
N ARG A 48 -2.31 2.66 -10.06
CA ARG A 48 -1.47 3.21 -8.99
C ARG A 48 0.01 3.03 -9.25
N CYS A 49 0.83 3.83 -8.59
CA CYS A 49 2.27 3.68 -8.63
C CYS A 49 2.70 2.37 -7.94
N GLY A 50 3.76 1.73 -8.43
CA GLY A 50 4.33 0.53 -7.81
C GLY A 50 5.16 0.81 -6.55
N LEU A 51 5.17 2.07 -6.09
CA LEU A 51 5.88 2.49 -4.91
C LEU A 51 5.05 2.20 -3.65
N ALA A 52 5.65 1.56 -2.64
CA ALA A 52 4.98 1.26 -1.38
C ALA A 52 4.63 2.55 -0.60
N ASP A 53 3.39 2.62 -0.09
CA ASP A 53 2.86 3.75 0.68
C ASP A 53 3.60 3.96 2.02
N LYS A 54 4.13 2.88 2.61
CA LYS A 54 4.92 2.91 3.84
C LYS A 54 6.32 2.36 3.58
N PRO A 55 7.38 3.01 4.11
CA PRO A 55 8.71 2.44 4.06
C PRO A 55 8.74 1.10 4.82
N ASP A 56 9.49 0.13 4.30
CA ASP A 56 9.62 -1.18 4.95
C ASP A 56 10.21 -0.98 6.37
N PRO A 57 9.52 -1.44 7.42
CA PRO A 57 9.98 -1.31 8.80
C PRO A 57 11.37 -1.91 9.04
N ARG A 58 11.78 -2.89 8.23
CA ARG A 58 13.12 -3.51 8.31
C ARG A 58 14.24 -2.52 8.03
N TYR A 59 13.98 -1.43 7.30
CA TYR A 59 14.97 -0.39 7.05
C TYR A 59 15.33 0.43 8.29
N ILE A 60 14.54 0.38 9.37
CA ILE A 60 14.86 1.13 10.61
C ILE A 60 16.05 0.50 11.36
N ARG A 61 16.29 -0.80 11.21
CA ARG A 61 17.23 -1.57 12.06
C ARG A 61 18.40 -2.21 11.32
N VAL A 62 18.50 -2.05 10.00
CA VAL A 62 19.52 -2.70 9.16
C VAL A 62 20.22 -1.68 8.28
N ARG A 63 21.51 -1.90 7.98
CA ARG A 63 22.27 -1.08 7.03
C ARG A 63 21.52 -0.97 5.70
N HIS A 64 21.16 0.25 5.33
CA HIS A 64 20.46 0.51 4.07
C HIS A 64 21.31 0.05 2.87
N LYS A 65 20.67 -0.65 1.92
CA LYS A 65 21.23 -0.82 0.58
C LYS A 65 21.37 0.57 -0.07
N ARG A 66 22.35 0.75 -0.95
CA ARG A 66 22.69 2.04 -1.60
C ARG A 66 21.67 2.43 -2.67
N TYR A 67 20.41 2.63 -2.31
CA TYR A 67 19.40 3.30 -3.14
C TYR A 67 18.75 4.42 -2.36
N THR A 68 18.21 5.41 -3.08
CA THR A 68 17.50 6.54 -2.48
C THR A 68 16.23 6.05 -1.82
N ILE A 69 16.18 6.13 -0.50
CA ILE A 69 14.95 5.88 0.26
C ILE A 69 14.04 7.08 0.05
N HIS A 70 12.76 6.81 -0.17
CA HIS A 70 11.74 7.83 -0.44
C HIS A 70 11.81 8.99 0.57
N GLY A 71 11.71 10.22 0.06
CA GLY A 71 11.71 11.44 0.89
C GLY A 71 13.04 12.20 0.96
N GLN A 72 14.11 11.71 0.34
CA GLN A 72 15.35 12.46 0.24
C GLN A 72 15.18 13.64 -0.74
N GLN A 73 15.31 14.85 -0.22
CA GLN A 73 15.26 16.06 -1.04
C GLN A 73 16.57 16.21 -1.82
N TRP A 74 16.47 16.71 -3.04
CA TRP A 74 17.64 17.10 -3.80
C TRP A 74 18.34 18.27 -3.09
N SER A 75 19.65 18.16 -2.87
CA SER A 75 20.44 19.23 -2.26
C SER A 75 20.59 20.47 -3.14
N HIS A 76 20.36 20.31 -4.45
CA HIS A 76 20.44 21.37 -5.44
C HIS A 76 19.16 21.38 -6.29
N TRP A 77 18.78 22.55 -6.79
CA TRP A 77 17.56 22.73 -7.57
C TRP A 77 17.77 22.64 -9.08
N ASN A 78 19.02 22.79 -9.56
CA ASN A 78 19.34 22.65 -10.98
C ASN A 78 19.57 21.17 -11.34
N LEU A 79 18.48 20.47 -11.63
CA LEU A 79 18.48 19.05 -11.96
C LEU A 79 18.66 18.83 -13.47
N THR A 80 19.47 17.84 -13.85
CA THR A 80 19.64 17.41 -15.25
C THR A 80 19.19 15.95 -15.40
N TRP A 81 18.59 15.61 -16.56
CA TRP A 81 18.07 14.27 -16.87
C TRP A 81 18.47 13.85 -18.29
N ARG A 82 18.45 12.54 -18.58
CA ARG A 82 18.65 11.94 -19.90
C ARG A 82 17.65 10.83 -20.15
#